data_AF-A0A559H3P3-F1
#
_entry.id   AF-A0A559H3P3-F1
#
_cell.length_a   1.000
_cell.length_b   1.000
_cell.length_c   1.000
_cell.angle_alpha   90.00
_cell.angle_beta   90.00
_cell.angle_gamma   90.00
#
_symmetry.space_group_name_H-M   'P 1'
#
loop_
_entity.id
_entity.type
_entity.pdbx_description
1 polymer ?
#
loop_
_entity_poly.entity_id
_entity_poly.type
_entity_poly.pdbx_seq_one_letter_code
_entity_poly.pdbx_strand_id
1 'polypeptide(L)' 'MKQTRNFDEWLSTMTDTVADWTYYTDFPKVYKNVSSIKVALNIMNSLIGSKNIQEDFLDLYQNYPEILKVVPLLIAKRL' A
#
# COMPACT_ATOMS: atom_id res chain seq x y z
N MET A 1 -30.87 -15.11 -5.44
CA MET A 1 -30.13 -15.31 -6.71
C MET A 1 -28.88 -14.43 -6.67
N LYS A 2 -27.70 -15.01 -6.86
CA LYS A 2 -26.41 -14.28 -6.83
C LYS A 2 -26.32 -13.50 -8.15
N GLN A 3 -26.34 -12.16 -8.10
CA GLN A 3 -26.14 -11.37 -9.32
C GLN A 3 -24.73 -11.62 -9.84
N THR A 4 -24.64 -12.19 -11.03
CA THR A 4 -23.40 -12.36 -11.78
C THR A 4 -23.01 -10.98 -12.31
N ARG A 5 -21.92 -10.40 -11.79
CA ARG A 5 -21.39 -9.13 -12.29
C ARG A 5 -20.84 -9.37 -13.69
N ASN A 6 -21.48 -8.80 -14.70
CA ASN A 6 -21.00 -8.83 -16.08
C ASN A 6 -20.08 -7.62 -16.31
N PHE A 7 -18.77 -7.84 -16.20
CA PHE A 7 -17.78 -6.78 -16.35
C PHE A 7 -17.66 -6.28 -17.78
N ASP A 8 -17.93 -7.13 -18.78
CA ASP A 8 -17.85 -6.77 -20.20
C ASP A 8 -18.95 -5.76 -20.57
N GLU A 9 -20.17 -6.00 -20.11
CA GLU A 9 -21.29 -5.07 -20.29
C GLU A 9 -21.00 -3.73 -19.59
N TRP A 10 -20.51 -3.76 -18.35
CA TRP A 10 -20.14 -2.53 -17.63
C TRP A 10 -19.01 -1.76 -18.31
N LEU A 11 -17.94 -2.42 -18.76
CA LEU A 11 -16.83 -1.79 -19.48
C LEU A 11 -17.30 -1.14 -20.80
N SER A 12 -18.26 -1.75 -21.49
CA SER A 12 -18.83 -1.18 -22.72
C SER A 12 -19.63 0.12 -22.51
N THR A 13 -20.01 0.44 -21.27
CA THR A 13 -20.67 1.71 -20.93
C THR A 13 -19.69 2.87 -20.73
N MET A 14 -18.38 2.61 -20.68
CA MET A 14 -17.37 3.65 -20.49
C MET A 14 -17.23 4.51 -21.76
N THR A 15 -17.09 5.82 -21.58
CA THR A 15 -16.86 6.76 -22.67
C THR A 15 -15.38 6.79 -23.02
N ASP A 16 -15.06 6.65 -24.32
CA ASP A 16 -13.70 6.84 -24.81
C ASP A 16 -13.22 8.25 -24.45
N THR A 17 -12.06 8.32 -23.80
CA THR A 17 -11.45 9.58 -23.39
C THR A 17 -10.00 9.63 -23.82
N VAL A 18 -9.55 10.82 -24.21
CA VAL A 18 -8.13 11.10 -24.51
C VAL A 18 -7.32 11.27 -23.23
N ALA A 19 -7.98 11.33 -22.06
CA ALA A 19 -7.33 11.38 -20.77
C ALA A 19 -6.76 10.00 -20.43
N ASP A 20 -5.45 9.86 -20.59
CA ASP A 20 -4.74 8.72 -20.06
C ASP A 20 -4.72 8.73 -18.52
N TRP A 21 -4.22 7.66 -17.91
CA TRP A 21 -4.13 7.59 -16.45
C TRP A 21 -3.23 8.69 -15.86
N THR A 22 -2.26 9.20 -16.64
CA THR A 22 -1.34 10.24 -16.19
C THR A 22 -2.03 11.58 -15.98
N TYR A 23 -3.17 11.80 -16.65
CA TYR A 23 -4.06 12.94 -16.39
C TYR A 23 -4.58 12.95 -14.93
N TYR A 24 -4.85 11.78 -14.35
CA TYR A 24 -5.43 11.66 -13.01
C TYR A 24 -4.38 11.53 -11.91
N THR A 25 -3.17 11.08 -12.23
CA THR A 25 -2.15 10.82 -11.22
C THR A 25 -0.73 10.92 -11.80
N ASP A 26 0.14 11.62 -11.06
CA ASP A 26 1.59 11.60 -11.30
C ASP A 26 2.19 10.27 -10.81
N PHE A 27 2.17 9.26 -11.68
CA PHE A 27 2.73 7.94 -11.39
C PHE A 27 4.22 7.97 -11.06
N PRO A 28 5.09 8.71 -11.78
CA PRO A 28 6.50 8.84 -11.38
C PRO A 28 6.69 9.26 -9.92
N LYS A 29 5.91 10.25 -9.45
CA LYS A 29 5.93 10.68 -8.04
C LYS A 29 5.44 9.58 -7.10
N VAL A 30 4.36 8.87 -7.46
CA VAL A 30 3.84 7.74 -6.67
C VAL A 30 4.92 6.66 -6.52
N TYR A 31 5.52 6.19 -7.62
CA TYR A 31 6.54 5.16 -7.58
C TYR A 31 7.77 5.57 -6.77
N LYS A 32 8.19 6.83 -6.87
CA LYS A 32 9.28 7.38 -6.05
C LYS A 32 8.96 7.30 -4.56
N ASN A 33 7.77 7.73 -4.16
CA ASN A 33 7.33 7.70 -2.76
C ASN A 33 7.22 6.26 -2.24
N VAL A 34 6.62 5.35 -3.02
CA VAL A 34 6.51 3.93 -2.66
C VAL A 34 7.90 3.28 -2.53
N SER A 35 8.82 3.58 -3.44
CA SER A 35 10.21 3.08 -3.38
C SER A 35 10.91 3.52 -2.09
N SER A 36 10.71 4.77 -1.66
CA SER A 36 11.34 5.31 -0.45
C SER A 36 10.92 4.62 0.85
N ILE A 37 9.73 4.01 0.90
CA ILE A 37 9.19 3.31 2.08
C ILE A 37 9.29 1.79 1.97
N LYS A 38 9.65 1.25 0.79
CA LYS A 38 9.65 -0.19 0.50
C LYS A 38 10.54 -0.98 1.46
N VAL A 39 11.72 -0.47 1.76
CA VAL A 39 12.68 -1.14 2.66
C VAL A 39 12.11 -1.21 4.08
N ALA A 40 11.62 -0.08 4.61
CA ALA A 40 11.02 -0.02 5.94
C ALA A 40 9.79 -0.95 6.08
N LEU A 41 8.95 -1.03 5.05
CA LEU A 41 7.84 -2.00 5.01
C LEU A 41 8.33 -3.44 5.04
N ASN A 42 9.37 -3.76 4.26
CA ASN A 42 9.94 -5.11 4.23
C ASN A 42 10.59 -5.50 5.56
N ILE A 43 11.23 -4.56 6.26
CA ILE A 43 11.77 -4.79 7.60
C ILE A 43 10.63 -5.13 8.57
N MET A 44 9.55 -4.34 8.59
CA MET A 44 8.40 -4.63 9.46
C MET A 44 7.70 -5.97 9.15
N ASN A 45 7.84 -6.53 7.94
CA ASN A 45 7.32 -7.86 7.66
C ASN A 45 7.97 -8.94 8.53
N SER A 46 9.15 -8.70 9.12
CA SER A 46 9.76 -9.62 10.09
C SER A 46 8.90 -9.82 11.35
N LEU A 47 8.02 -8.88 11.66
CA LEU A 47 7.11 -8.94 12.81
C LEU A 47 5.90 -9.86 12.54
N ILE A 48 5.69 -10.30 11.30
CA ILE A 48 4.61 -11.23 10.95
C ILE A 48 4.93 -12.60 11.57
N GLY A 49 4.06 -13.08 12.45
CA GLY A 49 4.26 -14.33 13.18
C GLY A 49 5.05 -14.21 14.49
N SER A 50 5.39 -12.98 14.90
CA SER A 50 5.92 -12.71 16.23
C SER A 50 4.96 -13.16 17.34
N LYS A 51 5.52 -13.75 18.41
CA LYS A 51 4.78 -14.11 19.63
C LYS A 51 4.64 -12.94 20.61
N ASN A 52 5.58 -12.00 20.58
CA ASN A 52 5.58 -10.79 21.40
C ASN A 52 5.89 -9.57 20.52
N ILE A 53 4.86 -9.10 19.81
CA ILE A 53 5.03 -8.04 18.81
C ILE A 53 5.53 -6.72 19.41
N GLN A 54 5.27 -6.44 20.69
CA GLN A 54 5.67 -5.19 21.32
C GLN A 54 7.18 -5.14 21.55
N GLU A 55 7.75 -6.21 22.12
CA GLU A 55 9.19 -6.30 22.39
C GLU A 55 9.98 -6.41 21.09
N ASP A 56 9.55 -7.29 20.18
CA ASP A 56 10.19 -7.45 18.87
C ASP A 56 10.14 -6.14 18.04
N PHE A 57 9.06 -5.36 18.16
CA PHE A 57 8.99 -4.05 17.51
C PHE A 57 9.94 -3.04 18.13
N LEU A 58 10.05 -3.00 19.46
CA LEU A 58 10.99 -2.09 20.13
C LEU A 58 12.43 -2.40 19.75
N ASP A 59 12.80 -3.68 19.72
CA ASP A 59 14.13 -4.13 19.30
C ASP A 59 14.39 -3.79 17.83
N LEU A 60 13.40 -4.00 16.95
CA LEU A 60 13.52 -3.64 15.54
C LEU A 60 13.65 -2.13 15.34
N TYR A 61 12.91 -1.34 16.12
CA TYR A 61 12.97 0.13 16.09
C TYR A 61 14.32 0.68 16.54
N GLN A 62 14.95 0.07 17.56
CA GLN A 62 16.30 0.47 17.99
C GLN A 62 17.33 0.28 16.88
N ASN A 63 17.19 -0.77 16.07
CA ASN A 63 18.10 -1.08 14.97
C ASN A 63 17.77 -0.29 13.69
N TYR A 64 16.49 -0.02 13.43
CA TYR A 64 15.97 0.56 12.20
C TYR A 64 14.93 1.65 12.50
N PRO A 65 15.33 2.85 12.96
CA PRO A 65 14.40 3.90 13.36
C PRO A 65 13.52 4.40 12.20
N GLU A 66 13.91 4.16 10.94
CA GLU A 66 13.13 4.49 9.75
C GLU A 66 11.80 3.75 9.65
N ILE A 67 11.61 2.64 10.38
CA ILE A 67 10.35 1.90 10.40
C ILE A 67 9.20 2.73 10.99
N LEU A 68 9.46 3.79 11.75
CA LEU A 68 8.39 4.69 12.21
C LEU A 68 7.68 5.40 11.07
N LYS A 69 8.35 5.65 9.93
CA LYS A 69 7.77 6.36 8.77
C LYS A 69 6.60 5.61 8.15
N VAL A 70 6.54 4.29 8.34
CA VAL A 70 5.56 3.41 7.72
C VAL A 70 4.40 3.04 8.66
N VAL A 71 4.51 3.35 9.96
CA VAL A 71 3.44 3.13 10.95
C VAL A 71 2.14 3.88 10.60
N PRO A 72 2.15 5.19 10.28
CA PRO A 72 0.92 5.90 9.91
C PRO A 72 0.23 5.31 8.67
N LEU A 73 1.03 4.85 7.70
CA LEU A 73 0.52 4.22 6.47
C LEU A 73 -0.18 2.89 6.76
N LEU A 74 0.39 2.07 7.66
CA LEU A 74 -0.23 0.82 8.07
C LEU A 74 -1.53 1.03 8.85
N ILE A 75 -1.60 2.06 9.69
CA ILE A 75 -2.82 2.44 10.42
C ILE A 75 -3.89 2.89 9.42
N ALA A 76 -3.53 3.77 8.48
CA ALA A 76 -4.46 4.31 7.48
C ALA A 76 -5.08 3.22 6.59
N LYS A 77 -4.35 2.16 6.24
CA LYS A 77 -4.89 1.04 5.42
C LYS A 77 -5.92 0.18 6.17
N ARG A 78 -5.86 0.14 7.50
CA ARG A 78 -6.77 -0.69 8.31
C ARG A 78 -8.11 0.00 8.59
N LEU A 79 -8.21 1.30 8.36
CA LEU A 79 -9.44 2.10 8.41
C LEU A 79 -10.10 2.12 7.03
#